data_AF-A0A822ZH94-F1
#
_entry.id   AF-A0A822ZH94-F1
#
_cell.length_a   1.000
_cell.length_b   1.000
_cell.length_c   1.000
_cell.angle_alpha   90.00
_cell.angle_beta   90.00
_cell.angle_gamma   90.00
#
_symmetry.space_group_name_H-M   'P 1'
#
loop_
_entity.id
_entity.type
_entity.pdbx_description
1 polymer ?
#
loop_
_entity_poly.entity_id
_entity_poly.type
_entity_poly.pdbx_seq_one_letter_code
_entity_poly.pdbx_strand_id
1 'polypeptide(L)'
;MHSNLNSQIPSYNAVMEEKDQKVTEDDFHVKRHRISRPKKRKRSKQQVVPVSPLVKKYWLQRYNLFSRFDEGIKMDEEGWFSVTPEEIAVRHAERSGGGVVIDCFSGVGGNAIQFAKMCYHVVSIDIDPKKVGLAYNNAKIYGVEDYVDFVIGDFFQLSSSLKGDMVFLSPPWGGPTYNTIKHFTLDLLKPKDGYSIFQAAQKITPNITMFLPRNVDIHQVEELSWLSSPPLNIEIEENYVGGKLKGMTAYFSGSALLNLGCLSCSHLKPCTRCKKAGHTV
;
A
#
# COMPACT_ATOMS: atom_id res chain seq x y z
N MET A 1 16.73 -38.64 -51.52
CA MET A 1 16.18 -39.87 -50.89
C MET A 1 14.75 -39.56 -50.47
N HIS A 2 13.82 -40.35 -51.01
CA HIS A 2 12.37 -40.36 -50.71
C HIS A 2 12.13 -40.46 -49.18
N SER A 3 11.03 -39.98 -48.58
CA SER A 3 9.63 -40.24 -48.96
C SER A 3 8.62 -39.30 -48.29
N ASN A 4 7.56 -39.03 -49.06
CA ASN A 4 6.28 -38.39 -48.75
C ASN A 4 5.39 -39.16 -47.74
N LEU A 5 4.46 -38.42 -47.13
CA LEU A 5 3.00 -38.69 -47.03
C LEU A 5 2.34 -37.39 -46.47
N ASN A 6 1.82 -36.47 -47.29
CA ASN A 6 0.42 -36.38 -47.80
C ASN A 6 -0.61 -36.96 -46.82
N SER A 7 -1.61 -36.21 -46.34
CA SER A 7 -2.78 -35.64 -47.07
C SER A 7 -3.61 -34.78 -46.09
N GLN A 8 -4.43 -33.76 -46.40
CA GLN A 8 -4.97 -33.14 -47.61
C GLN A 8 -5.66 -31.81 -47.18
N ILE A 9 -5.47 -30.76 -47.96
CA ILE A 9 -6.19 -29.45 -48.07
C ILE A 9 -7.12 -29.62 -49.31
N PRO A 10 -8.32 -28.98 -49.55
CA PRO A 10 -8.54 -27.50 -49.66
C PRO A 10 -9.94 -26.94 -49.24
N SER A 11 -10.04 -25.70 -48.73
CA SER A 11 -10.06 -24.38 -49.40
C SER A 11 -11.29 -24.14 -50.31
N TYR A 12 -11.98 -23.00 -50.16
CA TYR A 12 -12.20 -22.00 -51.24
C TYR A 12 -13.07 -20.82 -50.76
N ASN A 13 -12.63 -19.60 -51.03
CA ASN A 13 -13.42 -18.37 -51.03
C ASN A 13 -14.20 -18.25 -52.35
N ALA A 14 -15.41 -17.68 -52.31
CA ALA A 14 -16.13 -17.19 -53.49
C ALA A 14 -16.95 -15.93 -53.16
N VAL A 15 -17.15 -15.13 -54.20
CA VAL A 15 -17.46 -13.69 -54.27
C VAL A 15 -18.94 -13.47 -54.69
N MET A 16 -19.54 -12.37 -54.20
CA MET A 16 -20.68 -11.53 -54.69
C MET A 16 -21.91 -12.17 -55.36
N GLU A 17 -23.12 -11.79 -54.92
CA GLU A 17 -24.14 -11.10 -55.76
C GLU A 17 -25.39 -10.68 -54.95
N GLU A 18 -25.83 -9.43 -55.18
CA GLU A 18 -27.11 -8.85 -54.71
C GLU A 18 -28.31 -9.46 -55.45
N LYS A 19 -29.44 -9.64 -54.75
CA LYS A 19 -30.78 -9.56 -55.36
C LYS A 19 -31.81 -8.95 -54.40
N ASP A 20 -32.27 -7.76 -54.77
CA ASP A 20 -33.53 -7.15 -54.34
C ASP A 20 -34.73 -8.00 -54.77
N GLN A 21 -35.73 -8.17 -53.90
CA GLN A 21 -37.11 -8.35 -54.35
C GLN A 21 -38.14 -7.94 -53.29
N LYS A 22 -39.07 -7.11 -53.77
CA LYS A 22 -40.21 -6.46 -53.12
C LYS A 22 -41.20 -7.44 -52.49
N VAL A 23 -41.76 -7.07 -51.34
CA VAL A 23 -43.00 -7.65 -50.80
C VAL A 23 -43.99 -6.53 -50.52
N THR A 24 -45.22 -6.74 -50.97
CA THR A 24 -46.36 -5.83 -51.09
C THR A 24 -47.10 -5.60 -49.77
N GLU A 25 -47.73 -4.42 -49.65
CA GLU A 25 -48.79 -4.11 -48.68
C GLU A 25 -50.05 -4.93 -49.03
N ASP A 26 -50.59 -5.68 -48.06
CA ASP A 26 -52.00 -5.56 -47.68
C ASP A 26 -52.34 -6.40 -46.43
N ASP A 27 -53.16 -5.76 -45.59
CA ASP A 27 -54.16 -6.30 -44.68
C ASP A 27 -53.88 -6.71 -43.19
N PHE A 28 -54.40 -5.83 -42.32
CA PHE A 28 -55.27 -6.07 -41.15
C PHE A 28 -54.69 -6.30 -39.73
N HIS A 29 -55.03 -5.31 -38.87
CA HIS A 29 -55.48 -5.42 -37.46
C HIS A 29 -54.47 -5.59 -36.30
N VAL A 30 -54.12 -4.41 -35.74
CA VAL A 30 -53.87 -4.03 -34.34
C VAL A 30 -53.77 -5.13 -33.26
N LYS A 31 -52.59 -5.25 -32.64
CA LYS A 31 -52.46 -5.58 -31.20
C LYS A 31 -51.42 -4.66 -30.54
N ARG A 32 -51.89 -3.72 -29.71
CA ARG A 32 -51.05 -2.92 -28.80
C ARG A 32 -50.25 -3.85 -27.89
N HIS A 33 -48.95 -3.96 -28.10
CA HIS A 33 -48.05 -4.60 -27.13
C HIS A 33 -47.86 -3.68 -25.92
N ARG A 34 -48.31 -4.15 -24.75
CA ARG A 34 -48.00 -3.56 -23.44
C ARG A 34 -46.49 -3.63 -23.23
N ILE A 35 -45.83 -2.47 -23.17
CA ILE A 35 -44.45 -2.35 -22.68
C ILE A 35 -44.43 -2.85 -21.22
N SER A 36 -43.83 -4.02 -21.00
CA SER A 36 -43.62 -4.56 -19.66
C SER A 36 -42.63 -3.66 -18.90
N ARG A 37 -43.05 -3.15 -17.74
CA ARG A 37 -42.18 -2.42 -16.80
C ARG A 37 -40.93 -3.26 -16.48
N PRO A 38 -39.72 -2.68 -16.45
CA PRO A 38 -38.53 -3.43 -16.07
C PRO A 38 -38.64 -3.88 -14.62
N LYS A 39 -38.48 -5.19 -14.37
CA LYS A 39 -38.43 -5.75 -13.01
C LYS A 39 -37.24 -5.12 -12.29
N LYS A 40 -37.53 -4.33 -11.24
CA LYS A 40 -36.51 -3.82 -10.30
C LYS A 40 -35.69 -5.01 -9.79
N ARG A 41 -34.40 -5.08 -10.18
CA ARG A 41 -33.43 -5.99 -9.55
C ARG A 41 -33.46 -5.72 -8.05
N LYS A 42 -33.88 -6.71 -7.25
CA LYS A 42 -33.74 -6.66 -5.79
C LYS A 42 -32.26 -6.45 -5.49
N ARG A 43 -31.92 -5.27 -4.94
CA ARG A 43 -30.61 -5.04 -4.32
C ARG A 43 -30.41 -6.18 -3.31
N SER A 44 -29.40 -7.01 -3.53
CA SER A 44 -28.92 -7.95 -2.51
C SER A 44 -28.62 -7.12 -1.27
N LYS A 45 -29.26 -7.45 -0.14
CA LYS A 45 -28.89 -6.85 1.14
C LYS A 45 -27.40 -7.16 1.33
N GLN A 46 -26.54 -6.14 1.23
CA GLN A 46 -25.15 -6.27 1.68
C GLN A 46 -25.22 -6.78 3.11
N GLN A 47 -24.64 -7.94 3.36
CA GLN A 47 -24.44 -8.44 4.71
C GLN A 47 -23.66 -7.36 5.45
N VAL A 48 -24.31 -6.72 6.43
CA VAL A 48 -23.63 -5.82 7.34
C VAL A 48 -22.74 -6.71 8.19
N VAL A 49 -21.44 -6.73 7.88
CA VAL A 49 -20.46 -7.38 8.74
C VAL A 49 -20.59 -6.73 10.12
N PRO A 50 -20.90 -7.47 11.19
CA PRO A 50 -20.96 -6.90 12.53
C PRO A 50 -19.55 -6.50 12.94
N VAL A 51 -19.26 -5.20 12.84
CA VAL A 51 -17.98 -4.61 13.24
C VAL A 51 -18.02 -4.35 14.75
N SER A 52 -16.99 -4.77 15.48
CA SER A 52 -16.91 -4.52 16.92
C SER A 52 -16.97 -3.02 17.23
N PRO A 53 -17.52 -2.59 18.39
CA PRO A 53 -17.54 -1.18 18.76
C PRO A 53 -16.15 -0.53 18.77
N LEU A 54 -15.12 -1.30 19.09
CA LEU A 54 -13.71 -0.86 19.12
C LEU A 54 -13.23 -0.40 17.74
N VAL A 55 -13.64 -1.10 16.68
CA VAL A 55 -13.16 -0.82 15.32
C VAL A 55 -14.15 -0.06 14.44
N LYS A 56 -15.38 0.19 14.92
CA LYS A 56 -16.45 0.87 14.18
C LYS A 56 -16.02 2.20 13.56
N LYS A 57 -15.27 3.03 14.29
CA LYS A 57 -14.81 4.33 13.77
C LYS A 57 -13.82 4.20 12.61
N TYR A 58 -13.02 3.13 12.59
CA TYR A 58 -12.05 2.85 11.52
C TYR A 58 -12.73 2.23 10.31
N TRP A 59 -13.70 1.34 10.53
CA TRP A 59 -14.54 0.78 9.45
C TRP A 59 -15.26 1.85 8.62
N LEU A 60 -15.77 2.90 9.28
CA LEU A 60 -16.39 4.04 8.58
C LEU A 60 -15.39 4.82 7.71
N GLN A 61 -14.10 4.73 8.02
CA GLN A 61 -12.99 5.36 7.30
C GLN A 61 -12.19 4.37 6.45
N ARG A 62 -12.70 3.15 6.23
CA ARG A 62 -11.92 2.06 5.60
C ARG A 62 -11.31 2.42 4.24
N TYR A 63 -11.99 3.25 3.45
CA TYR A 63 -11.46 3.73 2.16
C TYR A 63 -10.33 4.75 2.28
N ASN A 64 -10.19 5.41 3.44
CA ASN A 64 -9.02 6.23 3.75
C ASN A 64 -7.83 5.38 4.23
N LEU A 65 -8.09 4.15 4.70
CA LEU A 65 -7.05 3.20 5.11
C LEU A 65 -6.54 2.40 3.91
N PHE A 66 -7.47 1.92 3.07
CA PHE A 66 -7.19 1.28 1.79
C PHE A 66 -8.26 1.68 0.78
N SER A 67 -7.87 2.38 -0.29
CA SER A 67 -8.76 2.77 -1.38
C SER A 67 -9.44 1.56 -2.05
N ARG A 68 -8.72 0.43 -2.14
CA ARG A 68 -9.18 -0.84 -2.73
C ARG A 68 -9.82 -1.79 -1.70
N PHE A 69 -10.36 -1.27 -0.59
CA PHE A 69 -10.84 -2.09 0.52
C PHE A 69 -11.81 -3.22 0.10
N ASP A 70 -12.80 -2.89 -0.73
CA ASP A 70 -13.86 -3.84 -1.15
C ASP A 70 -13.37 -4.90 -2.14
N GLU A 71 -12.12 -4.82 -2.61
CA GLU A 71 -11.53 -5.81 -3.54
C GLU A 71 -10.94 -7.03 -2.82
N GLY A 72 -11.02 -7.08 -1.49
CA GLY A 72 -10.59 -8.24 -0.70
C GLY A 72 -9.50 -7.94 0.31
N ILE A 73 -9.36 -6.68 0.75
CA ILE A 73 -8.46 -6.31 1.84
C ILE A 73 -8.86 -7.04 3.12
N LYS A 74 -7.85 -7.54 3.82
CA LYS A 74 -8.02 -8.24 5.10
C LYS A 74 -7.34 -7.45 6.21
N MET A 75 -8.03 -7.40 7.34
CA MET A 75 -7.65 -6.66 8.53
C MET A 75 -7.95 -7.50 9.76
N ASP A 76 -7.07 -7.46 10.75
CA ASP A 76 -7.38 -7.88 12.12
C ASP A 76 -7.69 -6.66 13.00
N GLU A 77 -8.01 -6.90 14.27
CA GLU A 77 -8.42 -5.83 15.19
C GLU A 77 -7.35 -4.74 15.33
N GLU A 78 -6.09 -5.12 15.47
CA GLU A 78 -4.98 -4.18 15.60
C GLU A 78 -4.66 -3.44 14.30
N GLY A 79 -4.77 -4.11 13.16
CA GLY A 79 -4.60 -3.47 11.85
C GLY A 79 -5.51 -2.26 11.69
N TRP A 80 -6.75 -2.31 12.19
CA TRP A 80 -7.71 -1.21 12.06
C TRP A 80 -7.23 0.10 12.69
N PHE A 81 -6.49 0.03 13.79
CA PHE A 81 -6.01 1.22 14.48
C PHE A 81 -4.52 1.53 14.27
N SER A 82 -3.77 0.58 13.69
CA SER A 82 -2.32 0.71 13.48
C SER A 82 -1.95 0.97 12.02
N VAL A 83 -2.80 0.60 11.05
CA VAL A 83 -2.49 0.86 9.64
C VAL A 83 -2.43 2.37 9.37
N THR A 84 -1.35 2.79 8.73
CA THR A 84 -1.18 4.16 8.25
C THR A 84 -2.26 4.44 7.18
N PRO A 85 -3.01 5.56 7.28
CA PRO A 85 -3.91 5.97 6.20
C PRO A 85 -3.19 6.03 4.85
N GLU A 86 -3.85 5.58 3.78
CA GLU A 86 -3.22 5.37 2.48
C GLU A 86 -2.53 6.63 1.95
N GLU A 87 -3.17 7.79 2.09
CA GLU A 87 -2.61 9.08 1.65
C GLU A 87 -1.28 9.41 2.34
N ILE A 88 -1.15 9.11 3.64
CA ILE A 88 0.09 9.33 4.39
C ILE A 88 1.15 8.33 3.95
N ALA A 89 0.78 7.06 3.77
CA ALA A 89 1.70 6.03 3.30
C ALA A 89 2.24 6.32 1.88
N VAL A 90 1.42 6.90 0.99
CA VAL A 90 1.86 7.39 -0.32
C VAL A 90 2.94 8.47 -0.15
N ARG A 91 2.72 9.45 0.73
CA ARG A 91 3.69 10.53 0.97
C ARG A 91 5.02 10.00 1.54
N HIS A 92 4.97 9.02 2.45
CA HIS A 92 6.18 8.34 2.93
C HIS A 92 6.94 7.68 1.77
N ALA A 93 6.24 7.02 0.85
CA ALA A 93 6.85 6.36 -0.31
C ALA A 93 7.46 7.38 -1.29
N GLU A 94 6.80 8.49 -1.56
CA GLU A 94 7.31 9.57 -2.42
C GLU A 94 8.62 10.17 -1.87
N ARG A 95 8.76 10.23 -0.54
CA ARG A 95 9.92 10.84 0.14
C ARG A 95 11.08 9.88 0.43
N SER A 96 10.92 8.59 0.14
CA SER A 96 11.91 7.55 0.49
C SER A 96 13.20 7.55 -0.32
N GLY A 97 13.27 8.29 -1.45
CA GLY A 97 14.47 8.39 -2.29
C GLY A 97 14.79 7.13 -3.12
N GLY A 98 14.14 6.01 -2.82
CA GLY A 98 14.16 4.75 -3.57
C GLY A 98 15.22 3.73 -3.18
N GLY A 99 15.33 2.66 -3.97
CA GLY A 99 16.16 1.51 -3.67
C GLY A 99 15.42 0.40 -2.91
N VAL A 100 16.11 -0.23 -1.95
CA VAL A 100 15.56 -1.28 -1.07
C VAL A 100 15.07 -0.66 0.24
N VAL A 101 13.78 -0.80 0.53
CA VAL A 101 13.16 -0.30 1.76
C VAL A 101 12.97 -1.46 2.75
N ILE A 102 13.42 -1.27 3.99
CA ILE A 102 13.15 -2.20 5.09
C ILE A 102 11.97 -1.64 5.92
N ASP A 103 10.79 -2.24 5.79
CA ASP A 103 9.63 -1.93 6.64
C ASP A 103 9.68 -2.84 7.88
N CYS A 104 10.12 -2.29 9.01
CA CYS A 104 10.50 -3.08 10.18
C CYS A 104 9.33 -3.57 11.04
N PHE A 105 8.15 -2.97 10.87
CA PHE A 105 6.95 -3.22 11.68
C PHE A 105 5.70 -3.15 10.79
N SER A 106 5.68 -4.02 9.76
CA SER A 106 4.82 -3.85 8.59
C SER A 106 3.32 -4.00 8.86
N GLY A 107 2.93 -4.71 9.93
CA GLY A 107 1.54 -4.95 10.28
C GLY A 107 0.77 -5.57 9.11
N VAL A 108 -0.29 -4.90 8.67
CA VAL A 108 -1.13 -5.36 7.55
C VAL A 108 -0.66 -4.85 6.18
N GLY A 109 0.55 -4.27 6.10
CA GLY A 109 1.22 -3.92 4.85
C GLY A 109 0.90 -2.53 4.28
N GLY A 110 0.31 -1.62 5.06
CA GLY A 110 -0.11 -0.30 4.56
C GLY A 110 1.03 0.50 3.89
N ASN A 111 2.16 0.65 4.58
CA ASN A 111 3.33 1.37 4.04
C ASN A 111 4.09 0.52 3.00
N ALA A 112 4.36 -0.76 3.30
CA ALA A 112 4.99 -1.69 2.36
C ALA A 112 4.36 -1.68 0.97
N ILE A 113 3.02 -1.66 0.87
CA ILE A 113 2.31 -1.58 -0.41
C ILE A 113 2.62 -0.28 -1.17
N GLN A 114 2.64 0.86 -0.50
CA GLN A 114 2.91 2.13 -1.18
C GLN A 114 4.39 2.26 -1.58
N PHE A 115 5.32 1.75 -0.78
CA PHE A 115 6.72 1.65 -1.18
C PHE A 115 6.88 0.78 -2.43
N ALA A 116 6.25 -0.40 -2.47
CA ALA A 116 6.31 -1.31 -3.61
C ALA A 116 5.68 -0.71 -4.88
N LYS A 117 4.60 0.08 -4.75
CA LYS A 117 3.99 0.81 -5.87
C LYS A 117 4.93 1.83 -6.52
N MET A 118 5.88 2.37 -5.76
CA MET A 118 6.93 3.27 -6.28
C MET A 118 8.10 2.52 -6.93
N CYS A 119 7.93 1.23 -7.23
CA CYS A 119 8.95 0.34 -7.82
C CYS A 119 10.15 0.06 -6.90
N TYR A 120 9.98 0.19 -5.59
CA TYR A 120 11.00 -0.22 -4.64
C TYR A 120 10.90 -1.71 -4.36
N HIS A 121 12.04 -2.33 -4.05
CA HIS A 121 12.04 -3.65 -3.45
C HIS A 121 11.88 -3.47 -1.94
N VAL A 122 10.90 -4.14 -1.36
CA VAL A 122 10.56 -3.97 0.06
C VAL A 122 10.84 -5.25 0.82
N VAL A 123 11.58 -5.16 1.92
CA VAL A 123 11.65 -6.24 2.92
C VAL A 123 10.66 -5.88 4.03
N SER A 124 9.51 -6.56 4.04
CA SER A 124 8.40 -6.31 4.95
C SER A 124 8.47 -7.28 6.12
N ILE A 125 8.83 -6.78 7.30
CA ILE A 125 9.07 -7.57 8.51
C ILE A 125 7.90 -7.39 9.47
N ASP A 126 7.38 -8.48 10.01
CA ASP A 126 6.55 -8.44 11.22
C ASP A 126 6.82 -9.68 12.08
N ILE A 127 6.71 -9.54 13.39
CA ILE A 127 6.92 -10.65 14.33
C ILE A 127 5.72 -11.59 14.35
N ASP A 128 4.51 -11.10 14.05
CA ASP A 128 3.30 -11.92 14.02
C ASP A 128 3.09 -12.53 12.62
N PRO A 129 3.13 -13.86 12.48
CA PRO A 129 2.89 -14.53 11.20
C PRO A 129 1.53 -14.21 10.59
N LYS A 130 0.52 -13.89 11.40
CA LYS A 130 -0.81 -13.48 10.89
C LYS A 130 -0.73 -12.14 10.18
N LYS A 131 0.01 -11.17 10.72
CA LYS A 131 0.23 -9.86 10.10
C LYS A 131 0.89 -10.01 8.74
N VAL A 132 1.94 -10.80 8.67
CA VAL A 132 2.63 -11.11 7.40
C VAL A 132 1.66 -11.73 6.37
N GLY A 133 0.82 -12.68 6.78
CA GLY A 133 -0.21 -13.25 5.90
C GLY A 133 -1.25 -12.23 5.42
N LEU A 134 -1.65 -11.27 6.26
CA LEU A 134 -2.54 -10.17 5.89
C LEU A 134 -1.85 -9.20 4.92
N ALA A 135 -0.61 -8.81 5.20
CA ALA A 135 0.20 -7.94 4.36
C ALA A 135 0.39 -8.54 2.96
N TYR A 136 0.71 -9.83 2.87
CA TYR A 136 0.82 -10.56 1.59
C TYR A 136 -0.50 -10.55 0.80
N ASN A 137 -1.63 -10.84 1.46
CA ASN A 137 -2.94 -10.75 0.82
C ASN A 137 -3.22 -9.33 0.30
N ASN A 138 -2.96 -8.32 1.11
CA ASN A 138 -3.25 -6.94 0.78
C ASN A 138 -2.36 -6.47 -0.38
N ALA A 139 -1.09 -6.85 -0.41
CA ALA A 139 -0.19 -6.56 -1.52
C ALA A 139 -0.66 -7.19 -2.84
N LYS A 140 -1.23 -8.41 -2.80
CA LYS A 140 -1.87 -9.04 -3.97
C LYS A 140 -3.06 -8.24 -4.50
N ILE A 141 -3.89 -7.69 -3.62
CA ILE A 141 -4.99 -6.84 -4.04
C ILE A 141 -4.44 -5.63 -4.80
N TYR A 142 -3.33 -5.04 -4.34
CA TYR A 142 -2.68 -3.91 -5.01
C TYR A 142 -1.79 -4.31 -6.21
N GLY A 143 -1.55 -5.60 -6.46
CA GLY A 143 -0.74 -6.11 -7.58
C GLY A 143 0.75 -5.83 -7.44
N VAL A 144 1.27 -5.75 -6.21
CA VAL A 144 2.67 -5.40 -5.91
C VAL A 144 3.40 -6.46 -5.07
N GLU A 145 2.79 -7.62 -4.86
CA GLU A 145 3.36 -8.71 -4.05
C GLU A 145 4.73 -9.19 -4.56
N ASP A 146 4.98 -9.10 -5.87
CA ASP A 146 6.24 -9.48 -6.51
C ASP A 146 7.42 -8.56 -6.16
N TYR A 147 7.16 -7.42 -5.53
CA TYR A 147 8.17 -6.43 -5.11
C TYR A 147 8.43 -6.46 -3.60
N VAL A 148 7.81 -7.38 -2.88
CA VAL A 148 7.87 -7.43 -1.41
C VAL A 148 8.33 -8.80 -0.94
N ASP A 149 9.46 -8.84 -0.25
CA ASP A 149 9.89 -9.99 0.55
C ASP A 149 9.21 -9.94 1.92
N PHE A 150 8.29 -10.87 2.14
CA PHE A 150 7.54 -10.98 3.39
C PHE A 150 8.28 -11.84 4.40
N VAL A 151 8.72 -11.24 5.51
CA VAL A 151 9.56 -11.88 6.53
C VAL A 151 8.82 -11.94 7.86
N ILE A 152 8.65 -13.16 8.37
CA ILE A 152 8.21 -13.38 9.76
C ILE A 152 9.46 -13.35 10.63
N GLY A 153 9.59 -12.36 11.50
CA GLY A 153 10.76 -12.26 12.36
C GLY A 153 10.79 -11.06 13.29
N ASP A 154 11.70 -11.14 14.25
CA ASP A 154 12.01 -10.05 15.16
C ASP A 154 13.02 -9.10 14.48
N PHE A 155 12.57 -7.89 14.15
CA PHE A 155 13.43 -6.85 13.56
C PHE A 155 14.74 -6.64 14.33
N PHE A 156 14.72 -6.69 15.65
CA PHE A 156 15.93 -6.44 16.45
C PHE A 156 16.98 -7.53 16.24
N GLN A 157 16.55 -8.78 16.04
CA GLN A 157 17.43 -9.91 15.74
C GLN A 157 17.96 -9.86 14.31
N LEU A 158 17.14 -9.38 13.37
CA LEU A 158 17.49 -9.31 11.95
C LEU A 158 18.32 -8.06 11.60
N SER A 159 18.21 -6.99 12.37
CA SER A 159 18.78 -5.66 12.06
C SER A 159 20.25 -5.66 11.62
N SER A 160 21.07 -6.56 12.16
CA SER A 160 22.52 -6.59 11.89
C SER A 160 22.90 -7.32 10.60
N SER A 161 22.00 -8.13 10.03
CA SER A 161 22.21 -8.87 8.77
C SER A 161 21.51 -8.23 7.58
N LEU A 162 20.55 -7.33 7.80
CA LEU A 162 19.81 -6.64 6.75
C LEU A 162 20.69 -5.60 6.03
N LYS A 163 20.40 -5.41 4.75
CA LYS A 163 20.96 -4.36 3.89
C LYS A 163 19.82 -3.70 3.13
N GLY A 164 19.72 -2.39 3.23
CA GLY A 164 18.71 -1.59 2.56
C GLY A 164 19.16 -0.15 2.44
N ASP A 165 18.60 0.56 1.48
CA ASP A 165 18.89 1.97 1.22
C ASP A 165 18.15 2.88 2.21
N MET A 166 16.98 2.43 2.68
CA MET A 166 16.11 3.12 3.62
C MET A 166 15.50 2.16 4.65
N VAL A 167 15.32 2.63 5.88
CA VAL A 167 14.53 1.95 6.91
C VAL A 167 13.26 2.76 7.24
N PHE A 168 12.11 2.08 7.27
CA PHE A 168 10.85 2.65 7.73
C PHE A 168 10.45 2.02 9.07
N LEU A 169 10.15 2.87 10.05
CA LEU A 169 9.81 2.51 11.42
C LEU A 169 8.40 3.01 11.75
N SER A 170 7.46 2.09 11.92
CA SER A 170 6.14 2.36 12.49
C SER A 170 5.85 1.38 13.64
N PRO A 171 6.63 1.44 14.73
CA PRO A 171 6.49 0.51 15.85
C PRO A 171 5.12 0.64 16.55
N PRO A 172 4.67 -0.37 17.30
CA PRO A 172 3.45 -0.26 18.09
C PRO A 172 3.47 0.90 19.10
N TRP A 173 2.41 1.73 19.07
CA TRP A 173 2.24 2.88 19.97
C TRP A 173 1.44 2.58 21.25
N GLY A 174 1.06 1.30 21.47
CA GLY A 174 0.17 0.90 22.57
C GLY A 174 -1.33 0.95 22.25
N GLY A 175 -1.69 0.96 20.97
CA GLY A 175 -3.09 0.96 20.52
C GLY A 175 -3.81 2.29 20.79
N PRO A 176 -5.13 2.37 20.59
CA PRO A 176 -5.86 3.64 20.57
C PRO A 176 -5.73 4.52 21.82
N THR A 177 -5.35 3.93 22.96
CA THR A 177 -5.15 4.59 24.26
C THR A 177 -3.91 5.47 24.32
N TYR A 178 -3.00 5.43 23.34
CA TYR A 178 -1.87 6.37 23.26
C TYR A 178 -2.34 7.84 23.31
N ASN A 179 -3.57 8.10 22.86
CA ASN A 179 -4.17 9.43 22.81
C ASN A 179 -4.58 9.99 24.18
N THR A 180 -4.60 9.17 25.24
CA THR A 180 -4.88 9.63 26.61
C THR A 180 -3.63 10.18 27.29
N ILE A 181 -2.45 9.96 26.68
CA ILE A 181 -1.16 10.42 27.18
C ILE A 181 -0.95 11.86 26.69
N LYS A 182 -0.67 12.79 27.60
CA LYS A 182 -0.49 14.20 27.21
C LYS A 182 0.79 14.42 26.40
N HIS A 183 1.89 13.80 26.86
CA HIS A 183 3.21 13.84 26.24
C HIS A 183 3.70 12.40 26.06
N PHE A 184 3.70 11.91 24.83
CA PHE A 184 4.11 10.56 24.51
C PHE A 184 5.64 10.51 24.35
N THR A 185 6.34 9.96 25.34
CA THR A 185 7.80 9.79 25.27
C THR A 185 8.18 8.54 24.47
N LEU A 186 9.39 8.53 23.91
CA LEU A 186 9.92 7.41 23.12
C LEU A 186 10.05 6.12 23.93
N ASP A 187 10.15 6.19 25.27
CA ASP A 187 10.17 5.04 26.17
C ASP A 187 8.88 4.20 26.15
N LEU A 188 7.78 4.81 25.70
CA LEU A 188 6.47 4.16 25.64
C LEU A 188 6.29 3.29 24.40
N LEU A 189 7.19 3.41 23.41
CA LEU A 189 7.18 2.55 22.24
C LEU A 189 7.42 1.08 22.63
N LYS A 190 6.92 0.19 21.79
CA LYS A 190 7.06 -1.26 21.94
C LYS A 190 7.65 -1.86 20.66
N PRO A 191 8.28 -3.04 20.75
CA PRO A 191 8.56 -3.81 21.97
C PRO A 191 9.76 -3.26 22.77
N LYS A 192 10.51 -2.29 22.24
CA LYS A 192 11.57 -1.54 22.93
C LYS A 192 11.32 -0.04 22.81
N ASP A 193 12.07 0.75 23.57
CA ASP A 193 12.05 2.20 23.48
C ASP A 193 12.52 2.71 22.11
N GLY A 194 12.15 3.96 21.79
CA GLY A 194 12.48 4.59 20.51
C GLY A 194 13.97 4.72 20.23
N TYR A 195 14.82 4.89 21.25
CA TYR A 195 16.27 4.97 21.07
C TYR A 195 16.83 3.61 20.64
N SER A 196 16.42 2.53 21.32
CA SER A 196 16.77 1.15 20.95
C SER A 196 16.29 0.77 19.55
N ILE A 197 15.08 1.18 19.17
CA ILE A 197 14.54 0.98 17.81
C ILE A 197 15.41 1.71 16.79
N PHE A 198 15.71 2.97 17.03
CA PHE A 198 16.48 3.81 16.13
C PHE A 198 17.91 3.30 15.94
N GLN A 199 18.59 2.91 17.03
CA GLN A 199 19.92 2.32 16.97
C GLN A 199 19.95 0.99 16.21
N ALA A 200 18.90 0.18 16.29
CA ALA A 200 18.78 -1.02 15.47
C ALA A 200 18.68 -0.67 13.97
N ALA A 201 17.91 0.36 13.62
CA ALA A 201 17.81 0.86 12.24
C ALA A 201 19.13 1.42 11.71
N GLN A 202 19.89 2.14 12.54
CA GLN A 202 21.20 2.70 12.18
C GLN A 202 22.24 1.64 11.76
N LYS A 203 22.07 0.38 12.16
CA LYS A 203 22.94 -0.73 11.71
C LYS A 203 22.78 -1.03 10.21
N ILE A 204 21.67 -0.60 9.62
CA ILE A 204 21.31 -0.85 8.21
C ILE A 204 21.70 0.34 7.35
N THR A 205 21.21 1.55 7.69
CA THR A 205 21.37 2.77 6.89
C THR A 205 21.16 4.03 7.75
N PRO A 206 21.78 5.18 7.41
CA PRO A 206 21.46 6.47 8.02
C PRO A 206 20.13 7.08 7.53
N ASN A 207 19.53 6.54 6.45
CA ASN A 207 18.27 7.02 5.90
C ASN A 207 17.10 6.32 6.58
N ILE A 208 16.53 6.98 7.60
CA ILE A 208 15.52 6.38 8.48
C ILE A 208 14.28 7.28 8.47
N THR A 209 13.11 6.71 8.23
CA THR A 209 11.83 7.39 8.43
C THR A 209 11.09 6.74 9.59
N MET A 210 10.60 7.56 10.51
CA MET A 210 9.93 7.10 11.72
C MET A 210 8.55 7.75 11.84
N PHE A 211 7.50 6.95 11.76
CA PHE A 211 6.11 7.38 11.91
C PHE A 211 5.64 7.20 13.35
N LEU A 212 5.20 8.30 13.97
CA LEU A 212 5.06 8.45 15.41
C LEU A 212 3.70 9.03 15.81
N PRO A 213 3.29 8.84 17.08
CA PRO A 213 2.10 9.47 17.63
C PRO A 213 2.10 11.00 17.47
N ARG A 214 0.92 11.56 17.18
CA ARG A 214 0.71 13.03 17.05
C ARG A 214 1.02 13.86 18.31
N ASN A 215 1.20 13.19 19.45
CA ASN A 215 1.49 13.77 20.76
C ASN A 215 2.88 13.35 21.27
N VAL A 216 3.77 12.90 20.36
CA VAL A 216 5.15 12.55 20.68
C VAL A 216 5.93 13.75 21.21
N ASP A 217 6.83 13.52 22.16
CA ASP A 217 7.79 14.52 22.59
C ASP A 217 8.81 14.78 21.46
N ILE A 218 8.67 15.93 20.80
CA ILE A 218 9.49 16.31 19.65
C ILE A 218 10.96 16.46 20.04
N HIS A 219 11.27 16.88 21.27
CA HIS A 219 12.66 17.03 21.70
C HIS A 219 13.38 15.68 21.77
N GLN A 220 12.71 14.63 22.25
CA GLN A 220 13.27 13.28 22.22
C GLN A 220 13.45 12.75 20.79
N VAL A 221 12.59 13.16 19.85
CA VAL A 221 12.75 12.80 18.43
C VAL A 221 13.97 13.50 17.82
N GLU A 222 14.19 14.78 18.13
CA GLU A 222 15.39 15.52 17.72
C GLU A 222 16.66 14.93 18.32
N GLU A 223 16.61 14.46 19.57
CA GLU A 223 17.73 13.79 20.25
C GLU A 223 18.26 12.56 19.49
N LEU A 224 17.40 11.84 18.77
CA LEU A 224 17.80 10.66 17.97
C LEU A 224 18.87 10.99 16.93
N SER A 225 18.85 12.21 16.37
CA SER A 225 19.82 12.65 15.36
C SER A 225 21.27 12.63 15.89
N TRP A 226 21.45 12.87 17.18
CA TRP A 226 22.75 12.95 17.87
C TRP A 226 23.30 11.58 18.26
N LEU A 227 22.55 10.49 18.05
CA LEU A 227 23.04 9.13 18.26
C LEU A 227 24.04 8.68 17.19
N SER A 228 24.16 9.44 16.09
CA SER A 228 25.21 9.27 15.08
C SER A 228 26.33 10.29 15.23
N SER A 229 27.52 9.93 14.78
CA SER A 229 28.66 10.83 14.64
C SER A 229 29.21 10.76 13.21
N PRO A 230 29.07 11.82 12.38
CA PRO A 230 28.39 13.08 12.69
C PRO A 230 26.86 12.90 12.90
N PRO A 231 26.19 13.86 13.57
CA PRO A 231 24.73 13.84 13.73
C PRO A 231 24.00 13.76 12.37
N LEU A 232 22.87 13.05 12.35
CA LEU A 232 22.02 12.97 11.16
C LEU A 232 21.26 14.28 10.96
N ASN A 233 20.93 14.60 9.71
CA ASN A 233 19.94 15.63 9.42
C ASN A 233 18.55 15.11 9.82
N ILE A 234 17.68 15.99 10.33
CA ILE A 234 16.32 15.64 10.71
C ILE A 234 15.32 16.65 10.12
N GLU A 235 14.23 16.15 9.55
CA GLU A 235 13.03 16.91 9.19
C GLU A 235 11.82 16.26 9.86
N ILE A 236 10.94 17.06 10.48
CA ILE A 236 9.73 16.57 11.15
C ILE A 236 8.51 17.14 10.45
N GLU A 237 7.59 16.25 10.05
CA GLU A 237 6.37 16.56 9.30
C GLU A 237 5.12 16.16 10.10
N GLU A 238 4.13 17.05 10.13
CA GLU A 238 2.79 16.75 10.65
C GLU A 238 1.90 16.12 9.57
N ASN A 239 1.27 14.99 9.88
CA ASN A 239 0.46 14.25 8.92
C ASN A 239 -1.04 14.48 9.15
N TYR A 240 -1.73 15.02 8.16
CA TYR A 240 -3.17 15.29 8.23
C TYR A 240 -3.98 14.38 7.28
N VAL A 241 -5.18 14.00 7.71
CA VAL A 241 -6.21 13.42 6.83
C VAL A 241 -7.55 14.07 7.16
N GLY A 242 -8.19 14.68 6.16
CA GLY A 242 -9.46 15.39 6.36
C GLY A 242 -9.37 16.50 7.42
N GLY A 243 -8.26 17.25 7.43
CA GLY A 243 -8.01 18.34 8.38
C GLY A 243 -7.70 17.90 9.81
N LYS A 244 -7.55 16.59 10.08
CA LYS A 244 -7.22 16.06 11.41
C LYS A 244 -5.79 15.52 11.44
N LEU A 245 -5.01 15.99 12.42
CA LEU A 245 -3.67 15.47 12.69
C LEU A 245 -3.74 13.99 13.08
N LYS A 246 -2.99 13.16 12.37
CA LYS A 246 -2.93 11.70 12.54
C LYS A 246 -1.67 11.26 13.27
N GLY A 247 -0.52 11.83 12.92
CA GLY A 247 0.78 11.47 13.48
C GLY A 247 1.88 12.43 13.03
N MET A 248 3.07 12.22 13.57
CA MET A 248 4.30 12.92 13.17
C MET A 248 5.17 11.96 12.35
N THR A 249 5.85 12.45 11.33
CA THR A 249 6.88 11.69 10.62
C THR A 249 8.21 12.40 10.77
N ALA A 250 9.22 11.70 11.27
CA ALA A 250 10.58 12.20 11.30
C ALA A 250 11.40 11.50 10.21
N TYR A 251 12.05 12.30 9.37
CA TYR A 251 12.94 11.85 8.30
C TYR A 251 14.39 12.15 8.70
N PHE A 252 15.21 11.11 8.77
CA PHE A 252 16.63 11.19 9.08
C PHE A 252 17.46 10.83 7.86
N SER A 253 18.56 11.56 7.64
CA SER A 253 19.48 11.28 6.53
C SER A 253 20.92 11.63 6.88
N GLY A 254 21.87 10.96 6.23
CA GLY A 254 23.29 11.29 6.38
C GLY A 254 23.63 12.68 5.81
N SER A 255 24.54 13.40 6.47
CA SER A 255 24.93 14.76 6.10
C SER A 255 25.52 14.89 4.68
N ALA A 256 25.94 13.79 4.05
CA ALA A 256 26.53 13.77 2.72
C ALA A 256 25.53 13.83 1.55
N LEU A 257 24.22 13.67 1.79
CA LEU A 257 23.21 13.59 0.73
C LEU A 257 22.69 14.95 0.22
N LEU A 258 23.03 16.07 0.87
CA LEU A 258 22.57 17.40 0.45
C LEU A 258 23.23 17.93 -0.85
N ASN A 259 24.21 17.23 -1.42
CA ASN A 259 24.80 17.59 -2.73
C ASN A 259 24.15 16.88 -3.93
N LEU A 260 23.19 15.99 -3.72
CA LEU A 260 22.31 15.53 -4.80
C LEU A 260 21.03 16.32 -4.70
N GLY A 261 21.06 17.50 -5.32
CA GLY A 261 19.90 18.37 -5.41
C GLY A 261 18.66 17.59 -5.82
N CYS A 262 17.54 17.96 -5.21
CA CYS A 262 16.17 17.69 -5.63
C CYS A 262 16.12 17.11 -7.05
N LEU A 263 16.21 15.79 -7.17
CA LEU A 263 15.78 15.11 -8.38
C LEU A 263 14.27 15.24 -8.34
N SER A 264 13.79 16.33 -8.92
CA SER A 264 12.37 16.56 -9.14
C SER A 264 11.75 15.23 -9.60
N CYS A 265 10.68 14.82 -8.94
CA CYS A 265 9.90 13.63 -9.23
C CYS A 265 9.14 13.73 -10.58
N SER A 266 9.74 14.39 -11.57
CA SER A 266 9.19 14.61 -12.91
C SER A 266 9.62 13.53 -13.91
N HIS A 267 10.54 12.62 -13.53
CA HIS A 267 11.15 11.65 -14.45
C HIS A 267 11.30 10.23 -13.92
N LEU A 268 10.53 9.81 -12.91
CA LEU A 268 10.29 8.38 -12.69
C LEU A 268 9.42 7.88 -13.85
N LYS A 269 10.05 7.53 -14.97
CA LYS A 269 9.39 6.79 -16.04
C LYS A 269 8.82 5.52 -15.39
N PRO A 270 7.50 5.24 -15.51
CA PRO A 270 6.94 4.03 -14.96
C PRO A 270 7.76 2.85 -15.48
N CYS A 271 8.20 1.99 -14.56
CA CYS A 271 8.88 0.75 -14.88
C CYS A 271 8.11 0.05 -16.01
N THR A 272 8.82 -0.52 -16.98
CA THR A 272 8.20 -1.25 -18.12
C THR A 272 7.24 -2.35 -17.65
N ARG A 273 7.38 -2.81 -16.39
CA ARG A 273 6.49 -3.74 -15.71
C ARG A 273 5.19 -3.09 -15.18
N CYS A 274 5.21 -1.85 -14.71
CA CYS A 274 4.02 -1.09 -14.29
C CYS A 274 3.10 -0.73 -15.46
N LYS A 275 3.65 -0.51 -16.67
CA LYS A 275 2.86 -0.28 -17.89
C LYS A 275 1.97 -1.47 -18.29
N LYS A 276 2.32 -2.69 -17.87
CA LYS A 276 1.52 -3.90 -18.14
C LYS A 276 0.34 -4.08 -17.18
N ALA A 277 0.34 -3.38 -16.03
CA ALA A 277 -0.69 -3.51 -14.99
C ALA A 277 -1.81 -2.46 -15.09
N GLY A 278 -1.78 -1.54 -16.06
CA GLY A 278 -2.86 -0.58 -16.27
C GLY A 278 -3.04 0.48 -15.18
N HIS A 279 -2.06 0.66 -14.29
CA HIS A 279 -2.09 1.70 -13.26
C HIS A 279 -1.64 3.04 -13.85
N THR A 280 -2.59 3.97 -14.02
CA THR A 280 -2.29 5.41 -14.10
C THR A 280 -1.87 5.92 -12.73
N VAL A 281 -0.75 6.63 -12.71
CA VAL A 281 -0.28 7.45 -11.57
C VAL A 281 -1.29 8.55 -11.28
#